data_AF-A0A963J446-F1
#
_entry.id   AF-A0A963J446-F1
#
_cell.length_a   1.000
_cell.length_b   1.000
_cell.length_c   1.000
_cell.angle_alpha   90.00
_cell.angle_beta   90.00
_cell.angle_gamma   90.00
#
_symmetry.space_group_name_H-M   'P 1'
#
loop_
_entity.id
_entity.type
_entity.pdbx_description
1 polymer ?
#
loop_
_entity_poly.entity_id
_entity_poly.type
_entity_poly.pdbx_seq_one_letter_code
_entity_poly.pdbx_strand_id
1 'polypeptide(L)'
;LLFNPVFADYVQRYGQGGLKAHGLGACEMLSRLYWYSIEFGLIREAGGLRAYGAGILSSSGELPYAVQSPEPQRLPLQLERTMRTRYKIDSYQQTYFVIDSFEQLFDMTAADFAPVYERLRGLPEFAADERDVVATGIS
;
A
#
# COMPACT_ATOMS: atom_id res chain seq x y z
N LEU A 1 1.94 4.40 -16.29
CA LEU A 1 2.75 4.66 -15.07
C LEU A 1 4.24 4.60 -15.33
N LEU A 2 4.76 3.59 -16.02
CA LEU A 2 6.22 3.48 -16.30
C LEU A 2 6.82 4.61 -17.17
N PHE A 3 6.00 5.40 -17.88
CA PHE A 3 6.47 6.61 -18.57
C PHE A 3 6.70 7.80 -17.62
N ASN A 4 6.27 7.71 -16.34
CA ASN A 4 6.64 8.66 -15.30
C ASN A 4 7.99 8.22 -14.70
N PRO A 5 9.04 9.05 -14.77
CA PRO A 5 10.38 8.66 -14.33
C PRO A 5 10.45 8.36 -12.83
N VAL A 6 9.71 9.09 -11.99
CA VAL A 6 9.67 8.87 -10.54
C VAL A 6 9.08 7.50 -10.23
N PHE A 7 8.01 7.11 -10.94
CA PHE A 7 7.39 5.80 -10.77
C PHE A 7 8.27 4.67 -11.30
N ALA A 8 8.98 4.89 -12.42
CA ALA A 8 9.91 3.90 -12.96
C ALA A 8 11.08 3.65 -11.99
N ASP A 9 11.68 4.72 -11.44
CA ASP A 9 12.75 4.61 -10.45
C ASP A 9 12.27 3.88 -9.19
N TYR A 10 11.04 4.13 -8.76
CA TYR A 10 10.42 3.40 -7.65
C TYR A 10 10.37 1.89 -7.92
N VAL A 11 9.83 1.46 -9.08
CA VAL A 11 9.71 0.03 -9.42
C VAL A 11 11.09 -0.64 -9.50
N GLN A 12 12.09 0.04 -10.03
CA GLN A 12 13.46 -0.49 -10.09
C GLN A 12 14.06 -0.68 -8.68
N ARG A 13 13.92 0.32 -7.81
CA ARG A 13 14.42 0.24 -6.42
C ARG A 13 13.70 -0.82 -5.62
N TYR A 14 12.38 -0.95 -5.81
CA TYR A 14 11.60 -2.03 -5.23
C TYR A 14 12.18 -3.41 -5.62
N GLY A 15 12.48 -3.63 -6.90
CA GLY A 15 13.08 -4.87 -7.38
C GLY A 15 14.45 -5.16 -6.76
N GLN A 16 15.31 -4.14 -6.65
CA GLN A 16 16.62 -4.27 -5.98
C GLN A 16 16.47 -4.59 -4.48
N GLY A 17 15.51 -3.95 -3.82
CA GLY A 17 15.16 -4.23 -2.43
C GLY A 17 14.65 -5.66 -2.20
N GLY A 18 14.08 -6.31 -3.22
CA GLY A 18 13.60 -7.69 -3.17
C GLY A 18 14.67 -8.72 -2.81
N LEU A 19 15.89 -8.57 -3.34
CA LEU A 19 17.01 -9.47 -3.02
C LEU A 19 17.39 -9.37 -1.54
N LYS A 20 17.39 -8.15 -0.99
CA LYS A 20 17.66 -7.91 0.42
C LYS A 20 16.54 -8.42 1.31
N ALA A 21 15.29 -8.20 0.92
CA ALA A 21 14.12 -8.73 1.62
C ALA A 21 14.14 -10.26 1.68
N HIS A 22 14.55 -10.93 0.60
CA HIS A 22 14.72 -12.38 0.58
C HIS A 22 15.73 -12.87 1.61
N GLY A 23 16.92 -12.24 1.66
CA GLY A 23 17.94 -12.57 2.66
C GLY A 23 17.51 -12.34 4.12
N LEU A 24 16.55 -11.43 4.36
CA LEU A 24 16.05 -11.08 5.70
C LEU A 24 14.74 -11.79 6.09
N GLY A 25 14.17 -12.61 5.18
CA GLY A 25 12.87 -13.26 5.38
C GLY A 25 11.67 -12.31 5.31
N ALA A 26 11.81 -11.17 4.63
CA ALA A 26 10.83 -10.08 4.57
C ALA A 26 10.06 -10.01 3.23
N CYS A 27 10.12 -11.04 2.39
CA CYS A 27 9.44 -11.08 1.09
C CYS A 27 7.92 -10.80 1.20
N GLU A 28 7.25 -11.36 2.21
CA GLU A 28 5.82 -11.13 2.46
C GLU A 28 5.50 -9.68 2.85
N MET A 29 6.38 -9.02 3.60
CA MET A 29 6.20 -7.61 3.95
C MET A 29 6.29 -6.74 2.69
N LEU A 30 7.27 -7.05 1.84
CA LEU A 30 7.49 -6.31 0.60
C LEU A 30 6.38 -6.55 -0.43
N SER A 31 5.87 -7.79 -0.54
CA SER A 31 4.75 -8.12 -1.44
C SER A 31 3.47 -7.36 -1.07
N ARG A 32 3.20 -7.16 0.22
CA ARG A 32 2.07 -6.34 0.70
C ARG A 32 2.22 -4.88 0.32
N LEU A 33 3.42 -4.31 0.44
CA LEU A 33 3.68 -2.94 0.00
C LEU A 33 3.45 -2.80 -1.51
N TYR A 34 3.90 -3.76 -2.32
CA TYR A 34 3.63 -3.78 -3.76
C TYR A 34 2.13 -3.85 -4.06
N TRP A 35 1.42 -4.77 -3.40
CA TRP A 35 -0.03 -4.94 -3.59
C TRP A 35 -0.79 -3.65 -3.31
N TYR A 36 -0.51 -3.02 -2.16
CA TYR A 36 -1.24 -1.82 -1.73
C TYR A 36 -0.77 -0.50 -2.37
N SER A 37 0.31 -0.54 -3.15
CA SER A 37 0.77 0.60 -3.94
C SER A 37 0.54 0.37 -5.44
N ILE A 38 1.30 -0.52 -6.05
CA ILE A 38 1.36 -0.69 -7.51
C ILE A 38 0.08 -1.35 -8.05
N GLU A 39 -0.52 -2.30 -7.33
CA GLU A 39 -1.72 -3.00 -7.80
C GLU A 39 -3.01 -2.29 -7.39
N PHE A 40 -3.11 -1.85 -6.14
CA PHE A 40 -4.35 -1.30 -5.56
C PHE A 40 -4.16 0.05 -4.85
N GLY A 41 -3.17 0.85 -5.26
CA GLY A 41 -2.94 2.18 -4.70
C GLY A 41 -3.92 3.24 -5.20
N LEU A 42 -4.27 4.15 -4.28
CA LEU A 42 -5.03 5.37 -4.55
C LEU A 42 -4.17 6.61 -4.32
N ILE A 43 -4.48 7.69 -5.02
CA ILE A 43 -3.81 8.98 -4.89
C ILE A 43 -4.83 10.09 -4.63
N ARG A 44 -4.50 11.02 -3.75
CA ARG A 44 -5.28 12.23 -3.51
C ARG A 44 -4.81 13.35 -4.45
N GLU A 45 -5.69 13.82 -5.31
CA GLU A 45 -5.40 14.91 -6.26
C GLU A 45 -6.59 15.85 -6.40
N ALA A 46 -6.32 17.16 -6.47
CA ALA A 46 -7.32 18.19 -6.75
C ALA A 46 -8.59 18.10 -5.87
N GLY A 47 -8.42 17.74 -4.59
CA GLY A 47 -9.52 17.61 -3.63
C GLY A 47 -10.34 16.31 -3.74
N GLY A 48 -9.97 15.40 -4.63
CA GLY A 48 -10.62 14.11 -4.82
C GLY A 48 -9.66 12.93 -4.69
N LEU A 49 -10.24 11.73 -4.75
CA LEU A 49 -9.51 10.48 -4.74
C LEU A 49 -9.49 9.87 -6.14
N ARG A 50 -8.32 9.43 -6.60
CA ARG A 50 -8.12 8.78 -7.88
C ARG A 50 -7.40 7.46 -7.68
N ALA A 51 -7.59 6.52 -8.61
CA ALA A 51 -6.82 5.28 -8.63
C ALA A 51 -5.58 5.44 -9.50
N TYR A 52 -4.48 4.88 -9.04
CA TYR A 52 -3.30 4.64 -9.89
C TYR A 52 -2.91 3.16 -9.92
N GLY A 53 -3.43 2.33 -9.01
CA GLY A 53 -3.14 0.90 -9.00
C GLY A 53 -3.56 0.18 -10.30
N ALA A 54 -2.67 -0.66 -10.84
CA ALA A 54 -2.88 -1.37 -12.10
C ALA A 54 -4.09 -2.34 -12.04
N GLY A 55 -4.28 -3.03 -10.92
CA GLY A 55 -5.43 -3.91 -10.67
C GLY A 55 -6.76 -3.15 -10.64
N ILE A 56 -6.77 -1.94 -10.09
CA ILE A 56 -7.97 -1.08 -10.09
C ILE A 56 -8.27 -0.57 -11.50
N LEU A 57 -7.26 -0.08 -12.22
CA LEU A 57 -7.42 0.51 -13.54
C LEU A 57 -7.81 -0.50 -14.62
N SER A 58 -7.53 -1.79 -14.41
CA SER A 58 -7.91 -2.87 -15.32
C SER A 58 -9.26 -3.53 -14.98
N SER A 59 -9.89 -3.17 -13.85
CA SER A 59 -11.16 -3.73 -13.39
C SER A 59 -12.28 -2.69 -13.43
N SER A 60 -13.29 -2.92 -14.27
CA SER A 60 -14.41 -1.99 -14.46
C SER A 60 -15.26 -1.78 -13.20
N GLY A 61 -15.34 -2.77 -12.31
CA GLY A 61 -16.10 -2.69 -11.05
C GLY A 61 -15.28 -2.19 -9.86
N GLU A 62 -13.98 -2.47 -9.83
CA GLU A 62 -13.10 -2.11 -8.70
C GLU A 62 -12.91 -0.58 -8.63
N LEU A 63 -12.82 0.11 -9.77
CA LEU A 63 -12.61 1.56 -9.80
C LEU A 63 -13.70 2.35 -9.04
N PRO A 64 -15.00 2.26 -9.38
CA PRO A 64 -16.05 2.96 -8.64
C PRO A 64 -16.14 2.47 -7.18
N TYR A 65 -15.92 1.18 -6.92
CA TYR A 65 -15.88 0.65 -5.57
C TYR A 65 -14.78 1.33 -4.73
N ALA A 66 -13.54 1.35 -5.24
CA ALA A 66 -12.38 1.89 -4.56
C ALA A 66 -12.47 3.41 -4.32
N VAL A 67 -13.09 4.19 -5.22
CA VAL A 67 -13.11 5.66 -5.11
C VAL A 67 -14.41 6.26 -4.58
N GLN A 68 -15.55 5.58 -4.71
CA GLN A 68 -16.87 6.13 -4.38
C GLN A 68 -17.62 5.36 -3.29
N SER A 69 -17.44 4.03 -3.18
CA SER A 69 -18.19 3.24 -2.19
C SER A 69 -17.86 3.65 -0.76
N PRO A 70 -18.84 3.69 0.17
CA PRO A 70 -18.58 3.89 1.60
C PRO A 70 -18.05 2.64 2.30
N GLU A 71 -18.09 1.47 1.65
CA GLU A 71 -17.72 0.20 2.26
C GLU A 71 -16.21 0.06 2.56
N PRO A 72 -15.30 0.28 1.59
CA PRO A 72 -13.89 0.05 1.83
C PRO A 72 -13.25 1.17 2.66
N GLN A 73 -12.24 0.79 3.43
CA GLN A 73 -11.38 1.72 4.15
C GLN A 73 -10.38 2.37 3.21
N ARG A 74 -10.07 3.65 3.47
CA ARG A 74 -9.07 4.42 2.73
C ARG A 74 -8.12 5.05 3.74
N LEU A 75 -6.97 4.44 3.92
CA LEU A 75 -5.99 4.84 4.92
C LEU A 75 -4.80 5.55 4.25
N PRO A 76 -4.16 6.53 4.90
CA PRO A 76 -2.88 7.04 4.41
C PRO A 76 -1.86 5.91 4.30
N LEU A 77 -1.06 5.90 3.24
CA LEU A 77 0.02 4.92 3.10
C LEU A 77 1.04 5.09 4.24
N GLN A 78 1.26 4.02 5.00
CA GLN A 78 2.25 3.96 6.09
C GLN A 78 2.97 2.63 6.00
N LEU A 79 4.31 2.65 5.84
CA LEU A 79 5.09 1.42 5.60
C LEU A 79 4.78 0.31 6.60
N GLU A 80 4.79 0.62 7.90
CA GLU A 80 4.60 -0.37 8.94
C GLU A 80 3.20 -0.98 8.96
N ARG A 81 2.17 -0.14 8.78
CA ARG A 81 0.78 -0.61 8.66
C ARG A 81 0.63 -1.47 7.42
N THR A 82 1.04 -0.97 6.27
CA THR A 82 0.89 -1.62 4.97
C THR A 82 1.64 -2.96 4.88
N MET A 83 2.89 -3.03 5.33
CA MET A 83 3.70 -4.26 5.34
C MET A 83 3.15 -5.34 6.29
N ARG A 84 2.27 -4.97 7.23
CA ARG A 84 1.59 -5.88 8.15
C ARG A 84 0.15 -6.21 7.75
N THR A 85 -0.40 -5.58 6.72
CA THR A 85 -1.79 -5.83 6.26
C THR A 85 -1.84 -7.01 5.29
N ARG A 86 -2.62 -8.04 5.61
CA ARG A 86 -2.94 -9.11 4.64
C ARG A 86 -3.88 -8.59 3.56
N TYR A 87 -3.82 -9.16 2.36
CA TYR A 87 -4.73 -8.84 1.26
C TYR A 87 -5.49 -10.08 0.77
N LYS A 88 -6.58 -9.85 0.03
CA LYS A 88 -7.35 -10.90 -0.65
C LYS A 88 -7.18 -10.76 -2.16
N ILE A 89 -7.05 -11.88 -2.86
CA ILE A 89 -6.81 -11.91 -4.32
C ILE A 89 -8.06 -12.19 -5.15
N ASP A 90 -9.15 -12.61 -4.50
CA ASP A 90 -10.37 -13.15 -5.11
C ASP A 90 -11.61 -12.29 -4.84
N SER A 91 -11.43 -11.11 -4.24
CA SER A 91 -12.49 -10.20 -3.84
C SER A 91 -12.02 -8.75 -3.88
N TYR A 92 -12.98 -7.81 -3.92
CA TYR A 92 -12.68 -6.38 -3.85
C TYR A 92 -11.98 -6.05 -2.54
N GLN A 93 -10.98 -5.16 -2.63
CA GLN A 93 -10.15 -4.84 -1.48
C GLN A 93 -10.98 -4.13 -0.40
N GLN A 94 -10.86 -4.60 0.84
CA GLN A 94 -11.55 -3.99 1.97
C GLN A 94 -10.81 -2.76 2.53
N THR A 95 -9.53 -2.62 2.16
CA THR A 95 -8.66 -1.52 2.54
C THR A 95 -7.86 -1.09 1.32
N TYR A 96 -7.86 0.21 1.03
CA TYR A 96 -6.99 0.86 0.05
C TYR A 96 -6.06 1.83 0.78
N PHE A 97 -4.81 1.92 0.34
CA PHE A 97 -3.88 2.91 0.85
C PHE A 97 -3.76 4.10 -0.11
N VAL A 98 -3.72 5.30 0.47
CA VAL A 98 -3.77 6.57 -0.24
C VAL A 98 -2.42 7.28 -0.08
N ILE A 99 -1.81 7.65 -1.20
CA ILE A 99 -0.69 8.60 -1.25
C ILE A 99 -1.20 10.00 -1.59
N ASP A 100 -0.49 11.03 -1.18
CA ASP A 100 -0.76 12.41 -1.54
C ASP A 100 0.07 12.85 -2.76
N SER A 101 1.17 12.15 -3.08
CA SER A 101 1.94 12.33 -4.31
C SER A 101 2.80 11.12 -4.65
N PHE A 102 3.29 11.02 -5.89
CA PHE A 102 4.25 9.98 -6.27
C PHE A 102 5.63 10.20 -5.64
N GLU A 103 5.99 11.46 -5.36
CA GLU A 103 7.20 11.82 -4.63
C GLU A 103 7.17 11.25 -3.21
N GLN A 104 6.02 11.30 -2.52
CA GLN A 104 5.86 10.65 -1.22
C GLN A 104 6.14 9.15 -1.29
N LEU A 105 5.57 8.46 -2.29
CA LEU A 105 5.77 7.03 -2.49
C LEU A 105 7.26 6.72 -2.76
N PHE A 106 7.92 7.54 -3.56
CA PHE A 106 9.35 7.43 -3.84
C PHE A 106 10.20 7.67 -2.60
N ASP A 107 9.96 8.73 -1.84
CA ASP A 107 10.73 9.07 -0.64
C ASP A 107 10.60 7.99 0.43
N MET A 108 9.39 7.45 0.61
CA MET A 108 9.15 6.34 1.54
C MET A 108 9.94 5.09 1.17
N THR A 109 10.21 4.88 -0.12
CA THR A 109 10.82 3.64 -0.64
C THR A 109 12.28 3.80 -1.03
N ALA A 110 12.80 5.04 -0.97
CA ALA A 110 14.21 5.35 -1.18
C ALA A 110 15.09 4.93 0.00
N ALA A 111 14.53 4.86 1.21
CA ALA A 111 15.26 4.45 2.41
C ALA A 111 15.50 2.93 2.46
N ASP A 112 16.53 2.53 3.20
CA ASP A 112 16.76 1.11 3.49
C ASP A 112 15.61 0.54 4.33
N PHE A 113 14.98 -0.52 3.84
CA PHE A 113 13.90 -1.21 4.55
C PHE A 113 14.37 -2.18 5.63
N ALA A 114 15.66 -2.51 5.73
CA ALA A 114 16.16 -3.42 6.77
C ALA A 114 15.75 -3.01 8.20
N PRO A 115 15.90 -1.74 8.63
CA PRO A 115 15.43 -1.31 9.94
C PRO A 115 13.91 -1.46 10.12
N VAL A 116 13.13 -1.27 9.04
CA VAL A 116 11.68 -1.45 9.06
C VAL A 116 11.36 -2.94 9.29
N TYR A 117 11.95 -3.83 8.50
CA TYR A 117 11.74 -5.27 8.64
C TYR A 117 12.06 -5.77 10.04
N GLU A 118 13.15 -5.29 10.65
CA GLU A 118 13.50 -5.66 12.02
C GLU A 118 12.48 -5.16 13.05
N ARG A 119 11.98 -3.92 12.92
CA ARG A 119 10.91 -3.42 13.81
C ARG A 119 9.62 -4.20 13.68
N LEU A 120 9.29 -4.66 12.47
CA LEU A 120 8.07 -5.40 12.21
C LEU A 120 8.17 -6.89 12.60
N ARG A 121 9.38 -7.41 12.81
CA ARG A 121 9.63 -8.80 13.14
C ARG A 121 8.92 -9.16 14.45
N GLY A 122 8.02 -10.15 14.38
CA GLY A 122 7.28 -10.64 15.54
C GLY A 122 6.08 -9.77 15.97
N LEU A 123 5.80 -8.65 15.28
CA LEU A 123 4.56 -7.91 15.49
C LEU A 123 3.36 -8.62 14.84
N PRO A 124 2.15 -8.51 15.41
CA PRO A 124 0.96 -9.15 14.85
C PRO A 124 0.62 -8.56 13.48
N GLU A 125 0.05 -9.37 12.59
CA GLU A 125 -0.44 -8.90 11.30
C GLU A 125 -1.88 -8.40 11.42
N PHE A 126 -2.26 -7.50 10.51
CA PHE A 126 -3.64 -7.03 10.39
C PHE A 126 -4.38 -7.87 9.35
N ALA A 127 -5.64 -8.20 9.61
CA ALA A 127 -6.52 -8.71 8.57
C ALA A 127 -6.78 -7.65 7.48
N ALA A 128 -7.20 -8.09 6.28
CA ALA A 128 -7.43 -7.21 5.13
C ALA A 128 -8.52 -6.15 5.37
N ASP A 129 -9.48 -6.48 6.22
CA ASP A 129 -10.64 -5.69 6.63
C ASP A 129 -10.50 -5.12 8.05
N GLU A 130 -9.35 -5.31 8.71
CA GLU A 130 -9.15 -4.85 10.07
C GLU A 130 -9.21 -3.32 10.12
N ARG A 131 -10.10 -2.81 10.96
CA ARG A 131 -10.29 -1.37 11.19
C ARG A 131 -9.49 -0.96 12.42
N ASP A 132 -8.84 0.20 12.35
CA ASP A 132 -8.19 0.77 13.52
C ASP A 132 -9.26 1.00 14.60
N VAL A 133 -9.00 0.53 15.82
CA VAL A 133 -9.93 0.74 16.94
C VAL A 133 -9.94 2.24 17.20
N VAL A 134 -11.04 2.91 16.83
CA VAL A 134 -11.27 4.28 17.26
C VAL A 134 -11.27 4.23 18.78
N ALA A 135 -10.30 4.87 19.42
CA ALA A 135 -10.36 5.12 20.84
C ALA A 135 -11.64 5.91 21.10
N THR A 136 -12.71 5.23 21.49
CA THR A 136 -13.91 5.84 22.04
C THR A 136 -13.50 6.45 23.37
N GLY A 137 -12.96 7.67 23.29
CA GLY A 137 -12.84 8.57 24.42
C GLY A 137 -14.25 8.89 24.90
N ILE A 138 -14.73 8.09 25.85
CA ILE A 138 -15.83 8.50 26.71
C ILE A 138 -15.24 9.62 27.58
N SER A 139 -15.77 10.84 27.35
CA SER A 139 -15.53 12.02 28.18
C SER A 139 -16.01 11.82 29.61
#